data_AF-A0A8K0KEV9-F1
#
_entry.id   AF-A0A8K0KEV9-F1
#
_cell.length_a   1.000
_cell.length_b   1.000
_cell.length_c   1.000
_cell.angle_alpha   90.00
_cell.angle_beta   90.00
_cell.angle_gamma   90.00
#
_symmetry.space_group_name_H-M   'P 1'
#
loop_
_entity.id
_entity.type
_entity.pdbx_description
1 polymer ?
#
loop_
_entity_poly.entity_id
_entity_poly.type
_entity_poly.pdbx_seq_one_letter_code
_entity_poly.pdbx_strand_id
1 'polypeptide(L)'
;MKKTGKPLFKTKEAVVKPKIVMDYNVQMNTVDRQDQQLASFPIKRRYAKHYRKVFFYEMDMVVYNTYLLYKNISGKRILFVDFREDLAEKILEGVKLPEYKGCGQPASGPSPMHFQAANCGHFPNRIPPNPVKKKPS
;
A
#
# COMPACT_ATOMS: atom_id res chain seq x y z
N MET A 1 25.61 -30.76 6.28
CA MET A 1 25.91 -29.37 5.86
C MET A 1 25.13 -29.06 4.57
N LYS A 2 24.79 -27.80 4.27
CA LYS A 2 24.07 -27.43 3.03
C LYS A 2 24.93 -26.47 2.18
N LYS A 3 24.88 -26.63 0.85
CA LYS A 3 25.52 -25.69 -0.10
C LYS A 3 24.72 -24.39 -0.12
N THR A 4 25.40 -23.24 -0.04
CA THR A 4 24.78 -21.92 0.13
C THR A 4 24.30 -21.30 -1.20
N GLY A 5 24.60 -21.92 -2.35
CA GLY A 5 24.36 -21.37 -3.69
C GLY A 5 25.23 -20.16 -4.06
N LYS A 6 25.94 -19.57 -3.08
CA LYS A 6 26.85 -18.43 -3.25
C LYS A 6 28.31 -18.90 -3.29
N PRO A 7 29.09 -18.48 -4.30
CA PRO A 7 30.51 -18.79 -4.36
C PRO A 7 31.32 -17.95 -3.36
N LEU A 8 32.44 -18.49 -2.89
CA LEU A 8 33.45 -17.72 -2.15
C LEU A 8 34.02 -16.62 -3.05
N PHE A 9 34.13 -15.40 -2.51
CA PHE A 9 34.57 -14.24 -3.29
C PHE A 9 35.98 -14.42 -3.89
N LYS A 10 36.90 -15.08 -3.15
CA LYS A 10 38.27 -15.30 -3.61
C LYS A 10 38.43 -16.56 -4.46
N THR A 11 37.87 -17.68 -4.02
CA THR A 11 38.12 -19.01 -4.61
C THR A 11 37.05 -19.46 -5.61
N LYS A 12 35.93 -18.74 -5.72
CA LYS A 12 34.72 -19.11 -6.49
C LYS A 12 34.08 -20.46 -6.14
N GLU A 13 34.60 -21.16 -5.13
CA GLU A 13 34.08 -22.44 -4.65
C GLU A 13 32.73 -22.28 -3.93
N ALA A 14 31.91 -23.33 -3.98
CA ALA A 14 30.63 -23.34 -3.30
C ALA A 14 30.83 -23.31 -1.77
N VAL A 15 30.35 -22.25 -1.12
CA VAL A 15 30.38 -22.16 0.34
C VAL A 15 29.47 -23.25 0.92
N VAL A 16 29.98 -24.01 1.87
CA VAL A 16 29.22 -24.99 2.65
C VAL A 16 29.06 -24.45 4.06
N LYS A 17 27.81 -24.32 4.53
CA LYS A 17 27.51 -23.88 5.90
C LYS A 17 26.85 -24.99 6.72
N PRO A 18 27.01 -24.98 8.05
CA PRO A 18 26.22 -25.84 8.93
C PRO A 18 24.72 -25.62 8.69
N LYS A 19 23.94 -26.71 8.76
CA LYS A 19 22.49 -26.66 8.51
C LYS A 19 21.80 -25.70 9.49
N ILE A 20 22.23 -25.69 10.76
CA ILE A 20 21.69 -24.81 11.80
C ILE A 20 21.83 -23.33 11.46
N VAL A 21 22.97 -22.91 10.90
CA VAL A 21 23.22 -21.53 10.48
C VAL A 21 22.34 -21.16 9.28
N MET A 22 22.09 -22.11 8.38
CA MET A 22 21.21 -21.88 7.23
C MET A 22 19.75 -21.73 7.66
N ASP A 23 19.25 -22.63 8.49
CA ASP A 23 17.86 -22.63 8.94
C ASP A 23 17.57 -21.35 9.77
N TYR A 24 18.52 -20.93 10.61
CA TYR A 24 18.45 -19.64 11.33
C TYR A 24 18.34 -18.44 10.37
N ASN A 25 19.23 -18.33 9.38
CA ASN A 25 19.23 -17.20 8.44
C ASN A 25 17.98 -17.15 7.56
N VAL A 26 17.37 -18.30 7.26
CA VAL A 26 16.12 -18.35 6.50
C VAL A 26 14.97 -17.79 7.33
N GLN A 27 14.88 -18.17 8.60
CA GLN A 27 13.77 -17.77 9.47
C GLN A 27 13.92 -16.33 9.97
N MET A 28 15.15 -15.90 10.29
CA MET A 28 15.43 -14.59 10.86
C MET A 28 14.89 -13.44 9.98
N ASN A 29 15.09 -13.52 8.67
CA ASN A 29 14.68 -12.46 7.75
C ASN A 29 13.16 -12.39 7.50
N THR A 30 12.36 -13.30 8.07
CA THR A 30 10.93 -13.35 7.79
C THR A 30 10.21 -12.16 8.40
N VAL A 31 10.56 -11.80 9.64
CA VAL A 31 10.00 -10.65 10.35
C VAL A 31 10.40 -9.34 9.68
N ASP A 32 11.69 -9.17 9.39
CA ASP A 32 12.21 -7.97 8.71
C ASP A 32 11.55 -7.74 7.34
N ARG A 33 11.26 -8.82 6.60
CA ARG A 33 10.58 -8.74 5.30
C ARG A 33 9.14 -8.28 5.46
N GLN A 34 8.42 -8.78 6.46
CA GLN A 34 7.07 -8.31 6.75
C GLN A 34 7.10 -6.83 7.13
N ASP A 35 7.99 -6.42 8.03
CA ASP A 35 8.14 -5.04 8.44
C ASP A 35 8.50 -4.13 7.26
N GLN A 36 9.36 -4.59 6.34
CA GLN A 36 9.69 -3.87 5.11
C GLN A 36 8.47 -3.67 4.19
N GLN A 37 7.62 -4.69 4.05
CA GLN A 37 6.38 -4.57 3.28
C GLN A 37 5.43 -3.56 3.92
N LEU A 38 5.24 -3.64 5.25
CA LEU A 38 4.38 -2.71 6.00
C LEU A 38 4.93 -1.27 5.99
N ALA A 39 6.25 -1.11 6.02
CA ALA A 39 6.90 0.20 5.96
C ALA A 39 6.76 0.89 4.61
N SER A 40 6.51 0.14 3.53
CA SER A 40 6.41 0.69 2.17
C SER A 40 5.17 1.55 1.97
N PHE A 41 4.04 1.18 2.58
CA PHE A 41 2.76 1.85 2.39
C PHE A 41 1.95 1.94 3.70
N PRO A 42 2.45 2.65 4.72
CA PRO A 42 1.82 2.63 6.02
C PRO A 42 0.51 3.43 6.03
N ILE A 43 -0.56 2.89 6.63
CA ILE A 43 -1.82 3.62 6.85
C ILE A 43 -1.65 4.69 7.94
N LYS A 44 -0.58 4.60 8.75
CA LYS A 44 -0.27 5.53 9.84
C LYS A 44 -0.33 6.99 9.39
N ARG A 45 -1.10 7.82 10.12
CA ARG A 45 -1.09 9.29 10.00
C ARG A 45 -0.44 9.92 11.24
N ARG A 46 -0.11 11.20 11.16
CA ARG A 46 0.40 11.94 12.33
C ARG A 46 -0.73 12.14 13.34
N TYR A 47 -0.59 11.57 14.53
CA TYR A 47 -1.56 11.72 15.63
C TYR A 47 -0.86 12.27 16.87
N ALA A 48 -1.55 13.16 17.60
CA ALA A 48 -1.09 13.67 18.89
C ALA A 48 -1.12 12.60 20.00
N LYS A 49 -2.03 11.62 19.88
CA LYS A 49 -2.25 10.58 20.89
C LYS A 49 -1.61 9.26 20.45
N HIS A 50 -0.75 8.68 21.29
CA HIS A 50 0.06 7.50 20.95
C HIS A 50 -0.78 6.24 20.66
N TYR A 51 -1.85 5.99 21.41
CA TYR A 51 -2.69 4.80 21.20
C TYR A 51 -3.28 4.70 19.78
N ARG A 52 -3.52 5.84 19.12
CA ARG A 52 -3.99 5.85 17.72
C ARG A 52 -2.93 5.28 16.79
N LYS A 53 -1.65 5.54 17.06
CA LYS A 53 -0.54 4.99 16.28
C LYS A 53 -0.53 3.46 16.33
N VAL A 54 -0.76 2.88 17.51
CA VAL A 54 -0.86 1.43 17.70
C VAL A 54 -2.05 0.87 16.92
N PHE A 55 -3.23 1.49 17.04
CA PHE A 55 -4.41 1.06 16.28
C PHE A 55 -4.17 1.00 14.77
N PHE A 56 -3.58 2.03 14.17
CA PHE A 56 -3.31 2.02 12.72
C PHE A 56 -2.23 1.00 12.32
N TYR A 57 -1.26 0.75 13.19
CA TYR A 57 -0.29 -0.32 12.97
C TYR A 57 -0.94 -1.70 12.98
N GLU A 58 -1.86 -1.97 13.92
CA GLU A 58 -2.64 -3.21 13.93
C GLU A 58 -3.48 -3.35 12.65
N MET A 59 -4.09 -2.27 12.15
CA MET A 59 -4.82 -2.30 10.88
C MET A 59 -3.92 -2.66 9.69
N ASP A 60 -2.71 -2.09 9.61
CA ASP A 60 -1.70 -2.45 8.60
C ASP A 60 -1.36 -3.94 8.67
N MET A 61 -1.18 -4.50 9.88
CA MET A 61 -0.93 -5.94 10.08
C MET A 61 -2.12 -6.81 9.68
N VAL A 62 -3.35 -6.41 10.02
CA VAL A 62 -4.57 -7.14 9.64
C VAL A 62 -4.71 -7.22 8.12
N VAL A 63 -4.49 -6.11 7.40
CA VAL A 63 -4.55 -6.08 5.93
C VAL A 63 -3.49 -6.99 5.30
N TYR A 64 -2.28 -7.03 5.86
CA TYR A 64 -1.24 -7.94 5.39
C TYR A 64 -1.57 -9.41 5.66
N ASN A 65 -2.11 -9.72 6.83
CA ASN A 65 -2.51 -11.09 7.17
C ASN A 65 -3.66 -11.59 6.29
N THR A 66 -4.66 -10.76 5.99
CA THR A 66 -5.75 -11.11 5.08
C THR A 66 -5.26 -11.31 3.66
N TYR A 67 -4.29 -10.51 3.20
CA TYR A 67 -3.59 -10.73 1.93
C TYR A 67 -2.92 -12.11 1.86
N LEU A 68 -2.18 -12.51 2.91
CA LEU A 68 -1.53 -13.81 2.96
C LEU A 68 -2.55 -14.96 2.92
N LEU A 69 -3.64 -14.84 3.69
CA LEU A 69 -4.75 -15.81 3.66
C LEU A 69 -5.38 -15.89 2.27
N TYR A 70 -5.67 -14.75 1.64
CA TYR A 70 -6.24 -14.70 0.30
C TYR A 70 -5.36 -15.40 -0.73
N LYS A 71 -4.04 -15.17 -0.67
CA LYS A 71 -3.06 -15.82 -1.54
C LYS A 71 -3.00 -17.34 -1.33
N ASN A 72 -3.07 -17.79 -0.08
CA ASN A 72 -3.04 -19.21 0.25
C ASN A 72 -4.31 -19.93 -0.20
N ILE A 73 -5.48 -19.31 -0.04
CA ILE A 73 -6.78 -19.90 -0.40
C ILE A 73 -7.01 -19.86 -1.92
N SER A 74 -6.78 -18.70 -2.54
CA SER A 74 -7.11 -18.50 -3.95
C SER A 74 -6.07 -19.10 -4.91
N GLY A 75 -4.84 -19.33 -4.43
CA GLY A 75 -3.71 -19.75 -5.27
C GLY A 75 -3.26 -18.70 -6.30
N LYS A 76 -3.93 -17.55 -6.37
CA LYS A 76 -3.64 -16.46 -7.32
C LYS A 76 -2.39 -15.70 -6.89
N ARG A 77 -1.57 -15.32 -7.88
CA ARG A 77 -0.45 -14.40 -7.67
C ARG A 77 -0.96 -12.98 -7.86
N ILE A 78 -1.32 -12.33 -6.75
CA ILE A 78 -1.67 -10.91 -6.71
C ILE A 78 -0.58 -10.15 -5.95
N LEU A 79 -0.24 -8.94 -6.43
CA LEU A 79 0.65 -8.04 -5.70
C LEU A 79 -0.08 -7.46 -4.49
N PHE A 80 0.68 -7.06 -3.47
CA PHE A 80 0.08 -6.47 -2.27
C PHE A 80 -0.58 -5.11 -2.56
N VAL A 81 -0.08 -4.36 -3.53
CA VAL A 81 -0.64 -3.06 -3.94
C VAL A 81 -2.02 -3.26 -4.57
N ASP A 82 -2.13 -4.13 -5.57
CA ASP A 82 -3.40 -4.44 -6.25
C ASP A 82 -4.45 -4.95 -5.25
N PHE A 83 -4.05 -5.84 -4.33
CA PHE A 83 -4.96 -6.33 -3.29
C PHE A 83 -5.50 -5.20 -2.39
N ARG A 84 -4.70 -4.19 -2.12
CA ARG A 84 -5.11 -3.05 -1.29
C ARG A 84 -6.01 -2.08 -2.04
N GLU A 85 -5.77 -1.89 -3.33
CA GLU A 85 -6.64 -1.11 -4.20
C GLU A 85 -8.03 -1.76 -4.26
N ASP A 86 -8.08 -3.05 -4.58
CA ASP A 86 -9.32 -3.85 -4.58
C ASP A 86 -10.04 -3.78 -3.22
N LEU A 87 -9.29 -3.88 -2.12
CA LEU A 87 -9.84 -3.79 -0.77
C LEU A 87 -10.41 -2.40 -0.48
N ALA A 88 -9.74 -1.34 -0.92
CA ALA A 88 -10.20 0.03 -0.73
C ALA A 88 -11.47 0.31 -1.52
N GLU A 89 -11.54 -0.14 -2.78
CA GLU A 89 -12.73 -0.03 -3.62
C GLU A 89 -13.94 -0.72 -2.97
N LYS A 90 -13.78 -1.97 -2.52
CA LYS A 90 -14.86 -2.71 -1.85
C LYS A 90 -15.33 -2.05 -0.55
N ILE A 91 -14.42 -1.45 0.21
CA ILE A 91 -14.80 -0.71 1.42
C ILE A 91 -15.61 0.52 1.02
N LEU A 92 -15.19 1.26 -0.02
CA LEU A 92 -15.88 2.46 -0.49
C LEU A 92 -17.28 2.16 -1.03
N GLU A 93 -17.47 1.05 -1.76
CA GLU A 93 -18.79 0.60 -2.23
C GLU A 93 -19.79 0.40 -1.09
N GLY A 94 -19.32 -0.08 0.07
CA GLY A 94 -20.14 -0.31 1.25
C GLY A 94 -20.47 0.96 2.05
N VAL A 95 -19.78 2.08 1.79
CA VAL A 95 -19.95 3.32 2.56
C VAL A 95 -20.99 4.21 1.89
N LYS A 96 -22.17 4.31 2.52
CA LYS A 96 -23.11 5.40 2.22
C LYS A 96 -22.60 6.66 2.90
N LEU A 97 -22.06 7.59 2.10
CA LEU A 97 -21.67 8.90 2.63
C LEU A 97 -22.93 9.63 3.11
N PRO A 98 -22.93 10.20 4.34
CA PRO A 98 -24.00 11.09 4.74
C PRO A 98 -24.05 12.27 3.76
N GLU A 99 -25.25 12.75 3.45
CA GLU A 99 -25.41 14.03 2.76
C GLU A 99 -24.80 15.11 3.66
N TYR A 100 -23.60 15.55 3.32
CA TYR A 100 -23.01 16.71 3.95
C TYR A 100 -23.83 17.92 3.51
N LYS A 101 -24.67 18.45 4.42
CA LYS A 101 -25.22 19.79 4.23
C LYS A 101 -24.03 20.73 4.07
N GLY A 102 -23.94 21.39 2.91
CA GLY A 102 -22.87 22.34 2.63
C GLY A 102 -22.74 23.30 3.81
N CYS A 103 -21.57 23.33 4.44
CA CYS A 103 -21.29 24.29 5.50
C CYS A 103 -20.91 25.61 4.83
N GLY A 104 -21.80 26.60 4.93
CA GLY A 104 -21.58 27.93 4.39
C GLY A 104 -22.81 28.51 3.70
N GLN A 105 -22.72 29.79 3.37
CA GLN A 105 -23.74 30.51 2.62
C GLN A 105 -23.61 30.11 1.13
N PRO A 106 -24.69 29.71 0.45
CA PRO A 106 -24.62 29.39 -0.98
C PRO A 106 -24.14 30.63 -1.75
N ALA A 107 -23.19 30.44 -2.66
CA ALA A 107 -22.70 31.52 -3.51
C ALA A 107 -23.88 32.14 -4.28
N SER A 108 -24.00 33.47 -4.26
CA SER A 108 -25.12 34.20 -4.86
C SER A 108 -25.10 34.22 -6.41
N GLY A 109 -24.41 33.29 -7.05
CA GLY A 109 -24.26 33.21 -8.50
C GLY A 109 -23.86 31.80 -8.96
N PRO A 110 -23.89 31.52 -10.28
CA PRO A 110 -23.50 30.22 -10.81
C PRO A 110 -22.07 29.92 -10.39
N SER A 111 -21.91 28.90 -9.55
CA SER A 111 -20.58 28.45 -9.12
C SER A 111 -19.82 27.96 -10.35
N PRO A 112 -18.61 28.48 -10.62
CA PRO A 112 -17.73 27.88 -11.63
C PRO A 112 -17.61 26.38 -11.34
N MET A 113 -17.73 25.50 -12.35
CA MET A 113 -17.71 24.03 -12.20
C MET A 113 -16.60 23.50 -11.29
N HIS A 114 -15.48 24.22 -11.24
CA HIS A 114 -14.34 23.98 -10.35
C HIS A 114 -14.69 23.89 -8.84
N PHE A 115 -15.77 24.53 -8.38
CA PHE A 115 -16.16 24.58 -6.96
C PHE A 115 -17.24 23.58 -6.55
N GLN A 116 -17.66 22.68 -7.44
CA GLN A 116 -18.62 21.63 -7.06
C GLN A 116 -17.95 20.62 -6.13
N ALA A 117 -18.59 20.35 -4.99
CA ALA A 117 -18.13 19.40 -3.98
C ALA A 117 -17.92 17.98 -4.52
N ALA A 118 -18.53 17.62 -5.67
CA ALA A 118 -18.24 16.39 -6.40
C ALA A 118 -16.75 16.26 -6.81
N ASN A 119 -16.04 17.39 -6.92
CA ASN A 119 -14.62 17.49 -7.30
C ASN A 119 -13.77 18.03 -6.14
N CYS A 120 -14.13 17.80 -4.87
CA CYS A 120 -13.42 18.35 -3.70
C CYS A 120 -11.98 17.84 -3.47
N GLY A 121 -11.30 17.31 -4.50
CA GLY A 121 -9.87 17.07 -4.51
C GLY A 121 -9.24 17.72 -5.73
N HIS A 122 -8.23 18.58 -5.51
CA HIS A 122 -7.26 18.92 -6.55
C HIS A 122 -6.41 17.69 -6.85
N PHE A 123 -6.97 16.76 -7.62
CA PHE A 123 -6.21 15.64 -8.15
C PHE A 123 -5.44 16.11 -9.39
N PRO A 124 -4.15 15.77 -9.52
CA PRO A 124 -3.43 15.96 -10.77
C PRO A 124 -4.15 15.19 -11.88
N ASN A 125 -4.85 15.92 -12.74
CA ASN A 125 -5.55 15.34 -13.88
C ASN A 125 -4.67 15.42 -15.12
N ARG A 126 -4.67 14.36 -15.93
CA ARG A 126 -3.96 14.34 -17.20
C ARG A 126 -4.66 15.31 -18.17
N ILE A 127 -3.95 16.35 -18.59
CA ILE A 127 -4.50 17.36 -19.50
C ILE A 127 -4.76 16.70 -20.87
N PRO A 128 -5.92 16.91 -21.50
CA PRO A 128 -6.19 16.34 -22.83
C PRO A 128 -5.28 16.99 -23.89
N PRO A 129 -4.92 16.26 -24.97
CA PRO A 129 -4.14 16.80 -26.07
C PRO A 129 -4.82 18.01 -26.70
N ASN A 130 -4.06 19.08 -26.96
CA ASN A 130 -4.55 20.24 -27.70
C ASN A 130 -3.81 20.32 -29.05
N PRO A 131 -4.28 21.10 -30.05
CA PRO A 131 -3.66 21.16 -31.36
C PRO A 131 -2.21 21.66 -31.34
N VAL A 132 -1.80 22.36 -30.27
CA VAL A 132 -0.45 22.89 -30.06
C VAL A 132 0.48 21.88 -29.37
N LYS A 133 -0.07 21.00 -28.51
CA LYS A 133 0.64 19.99 -27.73
C LYS A 133 -0.15 18.68 -27.76
N LYS A 134 0.26 17.80 -28.67
CA LYS A 134 -0.30 16.45 -28.82
C LYS A 134 -0.03 15.53 -27.61
N LYS A 135 0.95 15.86 -26.76
CA LYS A 135 1.29 15.13 -25.52
C LYS A 135 1.64 16.11 -24.39
N PRO A 136 0.64 16.67 -23.69
CA PRO A 136 0.90 17.51 -22.52
C PRO A 136 1.38 16.64 -21.35
N SER A 137 2.31 17.17 -20.55
CA SER A 137 2.80 16.59 -19.30
C SER A 137 1.82 16.84 -18.16
#